data_AF-A0A376EYK7-F1
#
_entry.id   AF-A0A376EYK7-F1
#
_cell.length_a   1.000
_cell.length_b   1.000
_cell.length_c   1.000
_cell.angle_alpha   90.00
_cell.angle_beta   90.00
_cell.angle_gamma   90.00
#
_symmetry.space_group_name_H-M   'P 1'
#
loop_
_entity.id
_entity.type
_entity.pdbx_description
1 polymer ?
#
loop_
_entity_poly.entity_id
_entity_poly.type
_entity_poly.pdbx_seq_one_letter_code
_entity_poly.pdbx_strand_id
1 'polypeptide(L)' 'MSTTRPLDVVIVEDEPHLAELHREYIEQNFHLRVVGIAASIEQACSLIRQHQRG' A
#
# COMPACT_ATOMS: atom_id res chain seq x y z
N MET A 1 15.32 14.19 17.22
CA MET A 1 14.09 13.40 16.99
C MET A 1 14.24 12.73 15.64
N SER A 2 14.44 11.41 15.59
CA SER A 2 14.53 10.70 14.31
C SER A 2 13.13 10.56 13.74
N THR A 3 12.81 11.36 12.72
CA THR A 3 11.59 11.19 11.93
C THR A 3 11.79 9.97 11.05
N THR A 4 11.52 8.78 11.57
CA THR A 4 11.44 7.57 10.75
C THR A 4 10.33 7.78 9.73
N ARG A 5 10.67 7.73 8.43
CA ARG A 5 9.66 7.79 7.37
C ARG A 5 8.81 6.51 7.43
N PRO A 6 7.50 6.60 7.19
CA PRO A 6 6.66 5.42 7.10
C PRO A 6 7.14 4.52 5.96
N LEU A 7 6.96 3.21 6.11
CA LEU A 7 7.27 2.27 5.05
C LEU A 7 6.12 2.28 4.03
N ASP A 8 6.47 2.46 2.77
CA ASP A 8 5.52 2.45 1.66
C ASP A 8 5.10 1.03 1.30
N VAL A 9 3.80 0.78 1.21
CA VAL A 9 3.23 -0.55 0.96
C VAL A 9 2.16 -0.51 -0.14
N VAL A 10 2.00 -1.63 -0.84
CA VAL A 10 0.92 -1.87 -1.80
C VAL A 10 0.03 -2.98 -1.26
N ILE A 11 -1.29 -2.77 -1.28
CA ILE A 11 -2.27 -3.80 -0.90
C ILE A 11 -2.61 -4.62 -2.15
N VAL A 12 -2.66 -5.94 -2.01
CA VAL A 12 -3.14 -6.85 -3.06
C VAL A 12 -4.42 -7.51 -2.58
N GLU A 13 -5.54 -7.08 -3.16
CA GLU A 13 -6.88 -7.48 -2.76
C GLU A 13 -7.81 -7.27 -3.96
N ASP A 14 -8.53 -8.33 -4.38
CA ASP A 14 -9.41 -8.30 -5.55
C ASP A 14 -10.83 -7.83 -5.22
N GLU A 15 -11.19 -7.81 -3.93
CA GLU A 15 -12.46 -7.29 -3.43
C GLU A 15 -12.31 -5.82 -2.96
N PRO A 16 -12.89 -4.83 -3.68
CA PRO A 16 -12.59 -3.41 -3.43
C PRO A 16 -12.93 -2.93 -2.02
N HIS A 17 -14.01 -3.47 -1.43
CA HIS A 17 -14.45 -3.06 -0.10
C HIS A 17 -13.49 -3.55 0.98
N LEU A 18 -13.04 -4.80 0.88
CA LEU A 18 -12.01 -5.38 1.74
C LEU A 18 -10.67 -4.63 1.59
N ALA A 19 -10.33 -4.22 0.37
CA ALA A 19 -9.12 -3.44 0.12
C ALA A 19 -9.14 -2.07 0.82
N GLU A 20 -10.30 -1.41 0.85
CA GLU A 20 -10.51 -0.16 1.59
C GLU A 20 -10.41 -0.36 3.09
N LEU A 21 -11.06 -1.40 3.64
CA LEU A 21 -10.96 -1.75 5.06
C LEU A 21 -9.50 -2.04 5.47
N HIS A 22 -8.75 -2.75 4.63
CA HIS A 22 -7.32 -3.00 4.85
C HIS A 22 -6.51 -1.71 4.86
N ARG A 23 -6.78 -0.78 3.92
CA ARG A 23 -6.11 0.53 3.89
C ARG A 23 -6.35 1.30 5.19
N GLU A 24 -7.62 1.44 5.58
CA GLU A 24 -8.01 2.18 6.79
C GLU A 24 -7.34 1.60 8.04
N TYR A 25 -7.39 0.27 8.19
CA TYR A 25 -6.77 -0.41 9.32
C TYR A 25 -5.25 -0.21 9.35
N ILE A 26 -4.58 -0.33 8.21
CA ILE A 26 -3.13 -0.20 8.12
C ILE A 26 -2.67 1.24 8.45
N GLU A 27 -3.31 2.25 7.86
CA GLU A 27 -2.90 3.64 8.02
C GLU A 27 -3.19 4.19 9.43
N GLN A 28 -4.21 3.67 10.12
CA GLN A 28 -4.55 4.10 11.47
C GLN A 28 -3.69 3.43 12.55
N ASN A 29 -3.23 2.20 12.33
CA ASN A 29 -2.64 1.38 13.41
C ASN A 29 -1.13 1.13 13.24
N PHE A 30 -0.55 1.43 12.08
CA PHE A 30 0.84 1.14 11.79
C PHE A 30 1.57 2.33 11.20
N HIS A 31 2.90 2.36 11.33
CA HIS A 31 3.74 3.37 10.71
C HIS A 31 4.01 3.06 9.22
N LEU A 32 2.93 2.85 8.48
CA LEU A 32 2.90 2.44 7.07
C LEU A 32 2.15 3.49 6.24
N ARG A 33 2.48 3.58 4.96
CA ARG A 33 1.76 4.43 4.00
C ARG A 33 1.34 3.59 2.80
N VAL A 34 0.05 3.54 2.50
CA VAL A 34 -0.45 2.79 1.35
C VAL A 34 -0.25 3.62 0.08
N VAL A 35 0.61 3.15 -0.82
CA VAL A 35 0.95 3.86 -2.06
C VAL A 35 0.25 3.28 -3.30
N GLY A 36 -0.51 2.20 -3.13
CA GLY A 36 -1.32 1.60 -4.19
C GLY A 36 -2.16 0.43 -3.71
N ILE A 37 -3.20 0.11 -4.49
CA ILE A 37 -4.00 -1.10 -4.34
C ILE A 37 -4.04 -1.80 -5.70
N ALA A 38 -3.89 -3.11 -5.69
CA ALA A 38 -3.90 -3.96 -6.86
C ALA A 38 -4.84 -5.15 -6.66
N ALA A 39 -5.55 -5.55 -7.71
CA ALA A 39 -6.39 -6.76 -7.68
C ALA A 39 -5.58 -8.04 -7.95
N SER A 40 -4.29 -7.93 -8.23
CA SER A 40 -3.40 -9.06 -8.48
C SER A 40 -1.95 -8.75 -8.16
N ILE A 41 -1.16 -9.81 -7.95
CA ILE A 41 0.28 -9.70 -7.73
C ILE A 41 0.99 -9.04 -8.92
N GLU A 42 0.55 -9.33 -10.16
CA GLU A 42 1.13 -8.73 -11.36
C GLU A 42 0.92 -7.20 -11.41
N GLN A 43 -0.30 -6.76 -11.09
CA GLN A 43 -0.62 -5.34 -10.98
C GLN A 43 0.19 -4.70 -9.85
N ALA A 44 0.30 -5.35 -8.68
CA ALA A 44 1.08 -4.88 -7.55
C ALA A 44 2.56 -4.69 -7.90
N CYS A 45 3.16 -5.66 -8.58
CA CYS A 45 4.53 -5.58 -9.09
C CYS A 45 4.72 -4.38 -10.02
N SER A 46 3.72 -4.07 -10.84
CA SER A 46 3.74 -2.92 -11.75
C SER A 46 3.66 -1.60 -10.99
N LEU A 47 2.77 -1.50 -9.98
CA LEU A 47 2.66 -0.33 -9.10
C LEU A 47 3.96 -0.07 -8.33
N ILE A 48 4.59 -1.11 -7.79
CA ILE A 48 5.87 -1.00 -7.08
C ILE A 48 6.96 -0.44 -8.01
N ARG A 49 7.07 -0.96 -9.23
CA ARG A 49 8.04 -0.47 -10.22
C ARG A 49 7.76 0.98 -10.63
N GLN A 50 6.50 1.39 -10.74
CA GLN A 50 6.13 2.77 -11.03
C GLN A 50 6.52 3.70 -9.88
N HIS A 51 6.22 3.31 -8.64
CA HIS A 51 6.55 4.09 -7.45
C HIS A 51 8.06 4.28 -7.26
N GLN A 52 8.88 3.28 -7.59
CA GLN A 52 10.35 3.38 -7.50
C GLN A 52 11.00 4.31 -8.54
N ARG A 53 10.25 4.69 -9.59
CA ARG A 53 10.76 5.55 -10.68
C ARG A 53 10.39 7.03 -10.50
N GLY A 54 9.47 7.35 -9.60
CA GLY A 54 9.07 8.72 -9.25
C GLY A 54 9.83 9.24 -8.05
#